data_AF-A0A5N3WSZ6-F1
#
_entry.id   AF-A0A5N3WSZ6-F1
#
_cell.length_a   1.000
_cell.length_b   1.000
_cell.length_c   1.000
_cell.angle_alpha   90.00
_cell.angle_beta   90.00
_cell.angle_gamma   90.00
#
_symmetry.space_group_name_H-M   'P 1'
#
loop_
_entity.id
_entity.type
_entity.pdbx_description
1 polymer ?
#
loop_
_entity_poly.entity_id
_entity_poly.type
_entity_poly.pdbx_seq_one_letter_code
_entity_poly.pdbx_strand_id
1 'polypeptide(L)'
;ILAHLCQREEISSSKRREVAGRRHCVGTQCVSAPACHNKQHGPEPTTTEIQGETLRRVNFVAHPNCQQQLLTMWYENLSGLRQQSIAVKFLAVFGVSLGLPFLAIAYWIAPCSKLGRTLRSPFMKFVAHAVSFTIFLGLLVVNASDRFEGVKTLPNETFTDYPKQIFRVKTTQFSWTEMLIMKWVLGMIWSECKEIWEEGPREYVLHLWNLLDFGMLSIFVASFTARFMAFLKASEAQLYVDQHVQDDTLHNVSLPPEVAYFTYARDKWWPSDPQIISEGLYAIAVVLSFSRIAYILPANESFGPLQISLGRTVKDIFKFMVIFIMVFVAFMIGMFNLYSYYRDVEWKFARAKLWLSYFDEGRTLPAPFNLVPSPKSFYYLIMRIKMCLIKLCKSKAKSCENDLEMGMLNSKFRKTRYQAGMRNSESLTANNTYSKPTRYQKIMKRLIKRYVLKAQVDRENDEVNEGELKEIKQDISSLRYELLEEKSQATGELADLIQQLSEKFGKNLNKDHLRVNKGKDI
;
A
#
# COMPACT_ATOMS: atom_id res chain seq x y z
N ILE A 1 19.77 15.40 10.91
CA ILE A 1 21.15 15.25 10.35
C ILE A 1 21.63 16.50 9.58
N LEU A 2 21.19 16.77 8.33
CA LEU A 2 21.76 17.84 7.49
C LEU A 2 21.80 19.24 8.13
N ALA A 3 20.75 19.62 8.88
CA ALA A 3 20.71 20.88 9.63
C ALA A 3 21.79 20.99 10.74
N HIS A 4 22.15 19.87 11.37
CA HIS A 4 23.08 19.83 12.50
C HIS A 4 24.56 19.97 12.11
N LEU A 5 24.90 19.73 10.84
CA LEU A 5 26.28 19.90 10.35
C LEU A 5 26.63 21.37 10.06
N CYS A 6 25.63 22.22 9.80
CA CYS A 6 25.84 23.60 9.37
C CYS A 6 26.19 24.55 10.53
N GLN A 7 25.69 24.26 11.73
CA GLN A 7 25.77 25.14 12.91
C GLN A 7 27.18 25.29 13.53
N ARG A 8 28.24 24.81 12.85
CA ARG A 8 29.63 24.82 13.33
C ARG A 8 30.58 25.70 12.52
N GLU A 9 30.14 26.26 11.39
CA GLU A 9 30.96 27.15 10.54
C GLU A 9 30.52 28.63 10.58
N GLU A 10 29.39 28.95 11.20
CA GLU A 10 28.71 30.27 11.10
C GLU A 10 29.39 31.41 11.92
N ILE A 11 30.64 31.26 12.33
CA ILE A 11 31.44 32.27 13.07
C ILE A 11 32.62 32.78 12.20
N SER A 12 32.38 33.07 10.92
CA SER A 12 33.32 33.84 10.09
C SER A 12 32.69 34.55 8.90
N SER A 13 33.09 35.82 8.70
CA SER A 13 32.85 36.66 7.52
C SER A 13 31.40 37.11 7.24
N SER A 14 31.25 38.19 6.45
CA SER A 14 30.00 38.94 6.36
C SER A 14 29.67 39.45 4.95
N LYS A 15 28.48 39.07 4.46
CA LYS A 15 27.50 39.97 3.82
C LYS A 15 27.96 40.76 2.57
N ARG A 16 27.82 40.16 1.37
CA ARG A 16 27.23 40.87 0.23
C ARG A 16 26.63 39.99 -0.89
N ARG A 17 25.73 40.65 -1.63
CA ARG A 17 24.86 40.24 -2.76
C ARG A 17 25.47 39.26 -3.78
N GLU A 18 24.63 38.36 -4.32
CA GLU A 18 24.38 38.31 -5.77
C GLU A 18 23.09 37.54 -6.15
N VAL A 19 22.43 37.93 -7.25
CA VAL A 19 21.19 37.30 -7.77
C VAL A 19 21.18 37.30 -9.31
N ALA A 20 22.08 36.55 -9.95
CA ALA A 20 22.01 36.23 -11.38
C ALA A 20 22.90 35.02 -11.74
N GLY A 21 22.43 33.78 -11.53
CA GLY A 21 23.27 32.61 -11.81
C GLY A 21 22.72 31.29 -11.28
N ARG A 22 21.61 30.78 -11.85
CA ARG A 22 20.97 29.55 -11.36
C ARG A 22 20.58 28.55 -12.47
N ARG A 23 21.36 28.52 -13.55
CA ARG A 23 21.34 27.47 -14.61
C ARG A 23 22.72 26.95 -15.05
N HIS A 24 23.81 27.65 -14.73
CA HIS A 24 25.17 27.25 -15.08
C HIS A 24 26.04 27.15 -13.82
N CYS A 25 26.05 25.97 -13.21
CA CYS A 25 26.97 25.61 -12.13
C CYS A 25 27.81 24.40 -12.58
N VAL A 26 28.91 24.66 -13.27
CA VAL A 26 29.80 23.63 -13.85
C VAL A 26 30.85 23.14 -12.83
N GLY A 27 31.13 23.93 -11.79
CA GLY A 27 32.06 23.56 -10.71
C GLY A 27 31.40 22.78 -9.58
N THR A 28 32.03 21.68 -9.16
CA THR A 28 31.55 20.76 -8.11
C THR A 28 31.36 21.42 -6.75
N GLN A 29 32.08 22.51 -6.46
CA GLN A 29 31.98 23.26 -5.21
C GLN A 29 30.66 24.04 -5.06
N CYS A 30 30.01 24.43 -6.16
CA CYS A 30 28.83 25.30 -6.13
C CYS A 30 27.54 24.58 -5.67
N VAL A 31 27.51 23.25 -5.65
CA VAL A 31 26.31 22.47 -5.29
C VAL A 31 26.14 22.32 -3.77
N SER A 32 27.21 22.48 -2.99
CA SER A 32 27.21 22.34 -1.53
C SER A 32 26.60 23.55 -0.78
N ALA A 33 26.63 24.74 -1.38
CA ALA A 33 26.24 26.01 -0.75
C ALA A 33 24.73 26.37 -0.65
N PRO A 34 23.81 25.95 -1.55
CA PRO A 34 22.45 26.54 -1.62
C PRO A 34 21.49 26.26 -0.45
N ALA A 35 21.88 25.48 0.55
CA ALA A 35 20.96 25.00 1.60
C ALA A 35 20.52 26.09 2.61
N CYS A 36 21.31 27.16 2.76
CA CYS A 36 21.14 28.14 3.82
C CYS A 36 20.32 29.36 3.39
N HIS A 37 18.99 29.30 3.59
CA HIS A 37 18.13 30.48 3.54
C HIS A 37 17.07 30.39 4.64
N ASN A 38 17.34 31.03 5.77
CA ASN A 38 16.42 31.07 6.90
C ASN A 38 15.31 32.13 6.66
N LYS A 39 14.09 31.89 7.15
CA LYS A 39 12.95 32.80 6.99
C LYS A 39 12.90 33.79 8.16
N GLN A 40 12.82 35.08 7.85
CA GLN A 40 12.41 36.10 8.84
C GLN A 40 10.89 36.07 9.04
N HIS A 41 10.44 36.56 10.19
CA HIS A 41 9.02 36.53 10.57
C HIS A 41 8.13 37.30 9.58
N GLY A 42 7.08 36.63 9.12
CA GLY A 42 5.94 37.18 8.40
C GLY A 42 4.66 36.46 8.86
N PRO A 43 3.47 36.83 8.34
CA PRO A 43 2.22 36.14 8.66
C PRO A 43 2.25 34.67 8.24
N GLU A 44 1.38 33.84 8.84
CA GLU A 44 1.33 32.40 8.54
C GLU A 44 1.14 32.15 7.03
N PRO A 45 2.00 31.33 6.39
CA PRO A 45 1.95 31.09 4.96
C PRO A 45 0.72 30.25 4.60
N THR A 46 0.04 30.60 3.50
CA THR A 46 -1.13 29.85 3.04
C THR A 46 -0.76 28.42 2.64
N THR A 47 -1.68 27.47 2.75
CA THR A 47 -1.46 26.06 2.37
C THR A 47 -0.90 25.92 0.95
N THR A 48 -1.35 26.77 0.03
CA THR A 48 -0.85 26.90 -1.34
C THR A 48 0.61 27.34 -1.44
N GLU A 49 1.07 28.25 -0.59
CA GLU A 49 2.46 28.70 -0.54
C GLU A 49 3.37 27.64 0.10
N ILE A 50 2.93 27.02 1.20
CA ILE A 50 3.63 25.88 1.81
C ILE A 50 3.84 24.78 0.77
N GLN A 51 2.78 24.39 0.05
CA GLN A 51 2.86 23.35 -0.98
C GLN A 51 3.72 23.77 -2.18
N GLY A 52 3.71 25.06 -2.57
CA GLY A 52 4.57 25.63 -3.61
C GLY A 52 6.04 25.81 -3.21
N GLU A 53 6.35 25.90 -1.91
CA GLU A 53 7.72 25.84 -1.39
C GLU A 53 8.22 24.40 -1.27
N THR A 54 7.40 23.49 -0.75
CA THR A 54 7.72 22.05 -0.69
C THR A 54 7.99 21.50 -2.09
N LEU A 55 7.16 21.82 -3.09
CA LEU A 55 7.40 21.40 -4.47
C LEU A 55 8.71 21.97 -5.05
N ARG A 56 9.08 23.22 -4.69
CA ARG A 56 10.37 23.81 -5.11
C ARG A 56 11.56 23.13 -4.41
N ARG A 57 11.45 22.74 -3.15
CA ARG A 57 12.48 21.96 -2.44
C ARG A 57 12.65 20.56 -3.06
N VAL A 58 11.55 19.86 -3.34
CA VAL A 58 11.55 18.55 -4.02
C VAL A 58 12.23 18.65 -5.39
N ASN A 59 11.85 19.62 -6.22
CA ASN A 59 12.44 19.80 -7.54
C ASN A 59 13.94 20.18 -7.50
N PHE A 60 14.39 20.90 -6.46
CA PHE A 60 15.81 21.20 -6.25
C PHE A 60 16.61 19.94 -5.86
N VAL A 61 16.08 19.11 -4.96
CA VAL A 61 16.73 17.85 -4.56
C VAL A 61 16.75 16.85 -5.71
N ALA A 62 15.69 16.77 -6.51
CA ALA A 62 15.58 15.89 -7.67
C ALA A 62 16.45 16.31 -8.88
N HIS A 63 17.14 17.46 -8.81
CA HIS A 63 18.00 17.93 -9.90
C HIS A 63 19.20 16.96 -10.12
N PRO A 64 19.55 16.60 -11.38
CA PRO A 64 20.58 15.58 -11.66
C PRO A 64 21.92 15.81 -10.95
N ASN A 65 22.44 17.04 -10.92
CA ASN A 65 23.72 17.35 -10.27
C ASN A 65 23.65 17.12 -8.74
N CYS A 66 22.51 17.41 -8.11
CA CYS A 66 22.27 17.17 -6.68
C CYS A 66 22.20 15.66 -6.40
N GLN A 67 21.48 14.92 -7.23
CA GLN A 67 21.40 13.45 -7.17
C GLN A 67 22.76 12.79 -7.38
N GLN A 68 23.58 13.30 -8.31
CA GLN A 68 24.94 12.79 -8.54
C GLN A 68 25.85 12.99 -7.31
N GLN A 69 25.75 14.14 -6.63
CA GLN A 69 26.50 14.40 -5.39
C GLN A 69 26.02 13.50 -4.23
N LEU A 70 24.71 13.34 -4.07
CA LEU A 70 24.12 12.41 -3.10
C LEU A 70 24.58 10.97 -3.36
N LEU A 71 24.59 10.52 -4.62
CA LEU A 71 25.08 9.19 -5.00
C LEU A 71 26.58 8.99 -4.76
N THR A 72 27.42 10.04 -4.86
CA THR A 72 28.84 9.94 -4.49
C THR A 72 29.05 9.81 -2.98
N MET A 73 28.21 10.44 -2.16
CA MET A 73 28.24 10.28 -0.69
C MET A 73 27.61 8.94 -0.25
N TRP A 74 26.61 8.45 -0.99
CA TRP A 74 25.94 7.19 -0.67
C TRP A 74 26.86 5.96 -0.85
N TYR A 75 27.63 5.94 -1.94
CA TYR A 75 28.62 4.90 -2.25
C TYR A 75 30.05 5.28 -1.82
N GLU A 76 30.20 6.11 -0.79
CA GLU A 76 31.52 6.48 -0.26
C GLU A 76 32.29 5.23 0.22
N ASN A 77 33.57 5.10 -0.17
CA ASN A 77 34.41 3.90 0.01
C ASN A 77 33.92 2.64 -0.74
N LEU A 78 32.85 2.71 -1.53
CA LEU A 78 32.26 1.61 -2.31
C LEU A 78 32.01 1.98 -3.79
N SER A 79 32.88 2.80 -4.36
CA SER A 79 32.82 3.25 -5.77
C SER A 79 32.67 2.08 -6.75
N GLY A 80 33.43 1.00 -6.54
CA GLY A 80 33.39 -0.21 -7.37
C GLY A 80 32.06 -0.97 -7.35
N LEU A 81 31.20 -0.78 -6.33
CA LEU A 81 29.87 -1.41 -6.22
C LEU A 81 28.78 -0.61 -6.95
N ARG A 82 28.95 0.72 -7.08
CA ARG A 82 27.95 1.62 -7.70
C ARG A 82 27.58 1.17 -9.11
N GLN A 83 28.58 0.87 -9.94
CA GLN A 83 28.41 0.46 -11.35
C GLN A 83 28.06 -1.02 -11.55
N GLN A 84 28.00 -1.84 -10.49
CA GLN A 84 27.76 -3.28 -10.63
C GLN A 84 26.32 -3.62 -11.02
N SER A 85 26.15 -4.80 -11.61
CA SER A 85 24.85 -5.38 -11.89
C SER A 85 24.04 -5.63 -10.61
N ILE A 86 22.72 -5.71 -10.77
CA ILE A 86 21.79 -5.97 -9.67
C ILE A 86 22.08 -7.32 -8.99
N ALA A 87 22.52 -8.34 -9.75
CA ALA A 87 22.90 -9.64 -9.21
C ALA A 87 24.10 -9.56 -8.24
N VAL A 88 25.14 -8.80 -8.57
CA VAL A 88 26.30 -8.59 -7.68
C VAL A 88 25.91 -7.81 -6.43
N LYS A 89 24.97 -6.86 -6.55
CA LYS A 89 24.41 -6.12 -5.41
C LYS A 89 23.61 -7.04 -4.47
N PHE A 90 22.79 -7.96 -5.00
CA PHE A 90 22.13 -8.99 -4.19
C PHE A 90 23.13 -9.96 -3.54
N LEU A 91 24.15 -10.42 -4.26
CA LEU A 91 25.20 -11.28 -3.71
C LEU A 91 25.96 -10.60 -2.55
N ALA A 92 26.23 -9.29 -2.66
CA ALA A 92 26.81 -8.50 -1.57
C ALA A 92 25.89 -8.40 -0.35
N VAL A 93 24.58 -8.19 -0.55
CA VAL A 93 23.58 -8.18 0.55
C VAL A 93 23.51 -9.56 1.22
N PHE A 94 23.53 -10.65 0.45
CA PHE A 94 23.54 -12.02 0.97
C PHE A 94 24.83 -12.35 1.76
N GLY A 95 25.99 -11.89 1.27
CA GLY A 95 27.25 -11.96 2.00
C GLY A 95 27.21 -11.20 3.32
N VAL A 96 26.54 -10.04 3.36
CA VAL A 96 26.31 -9.30 4.61
C VAL A 96 25.31 -10.02 5.53
N SER A 97 24.28 -10.71 5.02
CA SER A 97 23.33 -11.45 5.87
C SER A 97 23.94 -12.66 6.56
N LEU A 98 24.85 -13.38 5.90
CA LEU A 98 25.64 -14.44 6.55
C LEU A 98 26.73 -13.86 7.46
N GLY A 99 27.34 -12.74 7.05
CA GLY A 99 28.47 -12.12 7.75
C GLY A 99 28.13 -11.23 8.94
N LEU A 100 26.86 -10.82 9.13
CA LEU A 100 26.47 -9.77 10.10
C LEU A 100 27.03 -9.94 11.53
N PRO A 101 26.98 -11.10 12.20
CA PRO A 101 27.55 -11.23 13.54
C PRO A 101 29.07 -11.04 13.56
N PHE A 102 29.79 -11.56 12.56
CA PHE A 102 31.24 -11.39 12.42
C PHE A 102 31.62 -9.93 12.10
N LEU A 103 30.83 -9.26 11.25
CA LEU A 103 31.01 -7.84 10.91
C LEU A 103 30.80 -6.93 12.14
N ALA A 104 29.82 -7.24 12.99
CA ALA A 104 29.59 -6.50 14.24
C ALA A 104 30.76 -6.67 15.23
N ILE A 105 31.25 -7.90 15.42
CA ILE A 105 32.41 -8.19 16.27
C ILE A 105 33.67 -7.51 15.73
N ALA A 106 33.94 -7.58 14.42
CA ALA A 106 35.07 -6.92 13.78
C ALA A 106 35.02 -5.39 13.90
N TYR A 107 33.83 -4.78 13.83
CA TYR A 107 33.66 -3.34 14.05
C TYR A 107 33.93 -2.94 15.51
N TRP A 108 33.54 -3.77 16.48
CA TRP A 108 33.76 -3.49 17.90
C TRP A 108 35.24 -3.63 18.30
N ILE A 109 35.92 -4.68 17.83
CA ILE A 109 37.34 -4.94 18.12
C ILE A 109 38.26 -3.97 17.36
N ALA A 110 37.98 -3.69 16.08
CA ALA A 110 38.88 -2.95 15.19
C ALA A 110 38.15 -1.88 14.35
N PRO A 111 37.53 -0.85 14.97
CA PRO A 111 36.76 0.18 14.27
C PRO A 111 37.59 1.02 13.27
N CYS A 112 38.91 1.08 13.43
CA CYS A 112 39.84 1.77 12.54
C CYS A 112 40.32 0.94 11.34
N SER A 113 39.91 -0.33 11.24
CA SER A 113 40.27 -1.22 10.14
C SER A 113 39.68 -0.79 8.79
N LYS A 114 40.19 -1.33 7.68
CA LYS A 114 39.60 -1.12 6.34
C LYS A 114 38.11 -1.52 6.32
N LEU A 115 37.76 -2.66 6.94
CA LEU A 115 36.37 -3.11 7.09
C LEU A 115 35.53 -2.15 7.95
N GLY A 116 36.07 -1.66 9.07
CA GLY A 116 35.41 -0.68 9.93
C GLY A 116 35.11 0.64 9.21
N ARG A 117 36.00 1.09 8.32
CA ARG A 117 35.77 2.24 7.43
C ARG A 117 34.64 1.96 6.42
N THR A 118 34.64 0.80 5.77
CA THR A 118 33.58 0.40 4.82
C THR A 118 32.21 0.31 5.50
N LEU A 119 32.13 -0.30 6.69
CA LEU A 119 30.89 -0.40 7.49
C LEU A 119 30.35 0.97 7.95
N ARG A 120 31.19 2.01 7.99
CA ARG A 120 30.77 3.38 8.34
C ARG A 120 30.01 4.09 7.20
N SER A 121 30.12 3.61 5.95
CA SER A 121 29.40 4.15 4.80
C SER A 121 27.87 4.06 4.98
N PRO A 122 27.08 5.01 4.42
CA PRO A 122 25.63 5.02 4.61
C PRO A 122 24.93 3.84 3.94
N PHE A 123 25.41 3.39 2.77
CA PHE A 123 24.90 2.18 2.12
C PHE A 123 25.08 0.93 3.00
N MET A 124 26.24 0.72 3.61
CA MET A 124 26.47 -0.46 4.47
C MET A 124 25.61 -0.43 5.74
N LYS A 125 25.35 0.76 6.30
CA LYS A 125 24.39 0.92 7.40
C LYS A 125 22.98 0.52 6.97
N PHE A 126 22.49 1.07 5.85
CA PHE A 126 21.19 0.72 5.30
C PHE A 126 21.03 -0.79 5.07
N VAL A 127 22.03 -1.43 4.44
CA VAL A 127 22.04 -2.89 4.24
C VAL A 127 22.05 -3.62 5.58
N ALA A 128 22.89 -3.24 6.54
CA ALA A 128 22.95 -3.90 7.85
C ALA A 128 21.63 -3.79 8.65
N HIS A 129 20.94 -2.64 8.61
CA HIS A 129 19.63 -2.48 9.24
C HIS A 129 18.56 -3.31 8.51
N ALA A 130 18.49 -3.26 7.17
CA ALA A 130 17.54 -4.05 6.38
C ALA A 130 17.75 -5.57 6.55
N VAL A 131 19.00 -6.01 6.59
CA VAL A 131 19.39 -7.41 6.86
C VAL A 131 19.03 -7.82 8.29
N SER A 132 19.37 -7.02 9.30
CA SER A 132 19.01 -7.29 10.70
C SER A 132 17.49 -7.44 10.87
N PHE A 133 16.72 -6.56 10.22
CA PHE A 133 15.27 -6.64 10.22
C PHE A 133 14.73 -7.87 9.45
N THR A 134 15.37 -8.25 8.34
CA THR A 134 15.00 -9.47 7.59
C THR A 134 15.28 -10.75 8.39
N ILE A 135 16.38 -10.78 9.16
CA ILE A 135 16.70 -11.86 10.10
C ILE A 135 15.68 -11.92 11.24
N PHE A 136 15.24 -10.78 11.78
CA PHE A 136 14.16 -10.71 12.77
C PHE A 136 12.85 -11.31 12.23
N LEU A 137 12.41 -10.95 11.02
CA LEU A 137 11.25 -11.58 10.39
C LEU A 137 11.43 -13.09 10.17
N GLY A 138 12.65 -13.52 9.79
CA GLY A 138 13.01 -14.94 9.71
C GLY A 138 12.86 -15.67 11.05
N LEU A 139 13.29 -15.06 12.16
CA LEU A 139 13.10 -15.62 13.51
C LEU A 139 11.63 -15.72 13.92
N LEU A 140 10.77 -14.77 13.52
CA LEU A 140 9.32 -14.88 13.73
C LEU A 140 8.72 -16.09 12.97
N VAL A 141 9.18 -16.35 11.74
CA VAL A 141 8.74 -17.52 10.95
C VAL A 141 9.27 -18.83 11.57
N VAL A 142 10.52 -18.88 12.02
CA VAL A 142 11.09 -20.06 12.68
C VAL A 142 10.38 -20.34 14.01
N ASN A 143 9.97 -19.32 14.77
CA ASN A 143 9.18 -19.52 15.99
C ASN A 143 7.76 -20.08 15.71
N ALA A 144 7.28 -19.96 14.46
CA ALA A 144 6.03 -20.56 14.00
C ALA A 144 6.22 -21.95 13.35
N SER A 145 7.40 -22.27 12.80
CA SER A 145 7.58 -23.46 11.95
C SER A 145 7.40 -24.79 12.67
N ASP A 146 7.62 -24.84 13.99
CA ASP A 146 7.36 -26.01 14.84
C ASP A 146 5.90 -26.52 14.78
N ARG A 147 4.99 -25.71 14.24
CA ARG A 147 3.55 -25.99 14.12
C ARG A 147 3.11 -26.25 12.66
N PHE A 148 4.01 -26.18 11.68
CA PHE A 148 3.68 -26.38 10.26
C PHE A 148 3.35 -27.83 9.91
N GLU A 149 3.90 -28.82 10.64
CA GLU A 149 3.49 -30.24 10.53
C GLU A 149 2.13 -30.54 11.20
N GLY A 150 1.50 -29.54 11.84
CA GLY A 150 0.31 -29.72 12.68
C GLY A 150 0.66 -30.03 14.14
N VAL A 151 -0.32 -29.85 15.03
CA VAL A 151 -0.17 -30.13 16.47
C VAL A 151 -0.42 -31.62 16.71
N LYS A 152 0.55 -32.31 17.30
CA LYS A 152 0.58 -33.78 17.43
C LYS A 152 -0.27 -34.34 18.60
N THR A 153 -0.85 -33.46 19.43
CA THR A 153 -1.68 -33.77 20.61
C THR A 153 -3.01 -33.03 20.53
N LEU A 154 -4.11 -33.61 21.03
CA LEU A 154 -5.42 -32.93 21.00
C LEU A 154 -5.47 -31.77 22.01
N PRO A 155 -6.28 -30.70 21.78
CA PRO A 155 -6.38 -29.56 22.69
C PRO A 155 -6.88 -29.89 24.11
N ASN A 156 -7.51 -31.06 24.28
CA ASN A 156 -8.08 -31.56 25.53
C ASN A 156 -7.13 -32.48 26.30
N GLU A 157 -5.99 -32.86 25.70
CA GLU A 157 -5.00 -33.76 26.28
C GLU A 157 -3.87 -32.95 26.94
N THR A 158 -3.47 -33.36 28.15
CA THR A 158 -2.35 -32.76 28.88
C THR A 158 -1.14 -33.71 28.86
N PHE A 159 0.02 -33.22 28.44
CA PHE A 159 1.26 -34.01 28.40
C PHE A 159 2.39 -33.35 29.18
N THR A 160 2.81 -34.00 30.26
CA THR A 160 3.85 -33.57 31.20
C THR A 160 5.11 -34.43 31.07
N ASP A 161 6.29 -33.87 31.34
CA ASP A 161 7.58 -34.57 31.25
C ASP A 161 7.85 -35.48 32.48
N TYR A 162 7.24 -35.15 33.62
CA TYR A 162 7.27 -35.93 34.85
C TYR A 162 5.93 -35.80 35.60
N PRO A 163 5.50 -36.82 36.38
CA PRO A 163 4.12 -36.91 36.89
C PRO A 163 3.74 -35.91 37.99
N LYS A 164 4.70 -35.12 38.49
CA LYS A 164 4.50 -34.00 39.44
C LYS A 164 4.50 -32.62 38.78
N GLN A 165 4.77 -32.55 37.47
CA GLN A 165 4.81 -31.28 36.73
C GLN A 165 3.39 -30.74 36.50
N ILE A 166 3.18 -29.46 36.76
CA ILE A 166 1.98 -28.75 36.33
C ILE A 166 2.08 -28.46 34.83
N PHE A 167 1.08 -28.93 34.06
CA PHE A 167 1.00 -28.77 32.61
C PHE A 167 1.27 -27.34 32.13
N ARG A 168 0.75 -26.32 32.85
CA ARG A 168 0.95 -24.91 32.47
C ARG A 168 2.42 -24.52 32.34
N VAL A 169 3.29 -24.94 33.26
CA VAL A 169 4.73 -24.57 33.26
C VAL A 169 5.39 -24.90 31.93
N LYS A 170 5.10 -26.10 31.41
CA LYS A 170 5.59 -26.59 30.12
C LYS A 170 5.05 -25.78 28.93
N THR A 171 3.86 -25.20 29.05
CA THR A 171 3.24 -24.34 28.01
C THR A 171 3.68 -22.87 28.06
N THR A 172 4.09 -22.36 29.23
CA THR A 172 4.42 -20.94 29.45
C THR A 172 5.93 -20.66 29.49
N GLN A 173 6.79 -21.67 29.52
CA GLN A 173 8.23 -21.50 29.44
C GLN A 173 8.66 -20.78 28.15
N PHE A 174 9.73 -19.99 28.24
CA PHE A 174 10.28 -19.26 27.09
C PHE A 174 11.24 -20.13 26.29
N SER A 175 11.06 -20.17 24.98
CA SER A 175 12.00 -20.86 24.08
C SER A 175 13.24 -20.00 23.79
N TRP A 176 14.30 -20.64 23.28
CA TRP A 176 15.49 -19.93 22.80
C TRP A 176 15.18 -18.96 21.64
N THR A 177 14.22 -19.30 20.77
CA THR A 177 13.71 -18.40 19.71
C THR A 177 13.00 -17.18 20.30
N GLU A 178 12.12 -17.36 21.28
CA GLU A 178 11.43 -16.26 21.98
C GLU A 178 12.41 -15.34 22.70
N MET A 179 13.44 -15.88 23.36
CA MET A 179 14.49 -15.06 23.99
C MET A 179 15.30 -14.23 22.99
N LEU A 180 15.59 -14.75 21.79
CA LEU A 180 16.22 -13.99 20.71
C LEU A 180 15.30 -12.88 20.17
N ILE A 181 14.01 -13.16 20.01
CA ILE A 181 13.00 -12.18 19.57
C ILE A 181 12.85 -11.06 20.61
N MET A 182 12.75 -11.39 21.90
CA MET A 182 12.69 -10.40 22.99
C MET A 182 13.95 -9.50 23.00
N LYS A 183 15.14 -10.07 22.82
CA LYS A 183 16.39 -9.31 22.70
C LYS A 183 16.39 -8.36 21.50
N TRP A 184 15.82 -8.77 20.36
CA TRP A 184 15.69 -7.92 19.18
C TRP A 184 14.69 -6.78 19.40
N VAL A 185 13.54 -7.06 20.02
CA VAL A 185 12.52 -6.07 20.36
C VAL A 185 13.06 -5.01 21.32
N LEU A 186 13.82 -5.40 22.35
CA LEU A 186 14.51 -4.46 23.24
C LEU A 186 15.51 -3.56 22.48
N GLY A 187 16.23 -4.11 21.51
CA GLY A 187 17.13 -3.35 20.63
C GLY A 187 16.39 -2.34 19.73
N MET A 188 15.22 -2.70 19.21
CA MET A 188 14.37 -1.80 18.43
C MET A 188 13.77 -0.69 19.32
N ILE A 189 13.23 -1.02 20.49
CA ILE A 189 12.73 -0.04 21.47
C ILE A 189 13.82 0.98 21.82
N TRP A 190 15.05 0.53 22.09
CA TRP A 190 16.17 1.44 22.37
C TRP A 190 16.49 2.38 21.20
N SER A 191 16.38 1.90 19.95
CA SER A 191 16.56 2.72 18.75
C SER A 191 15.49 3.80 18.63
N GLU A 192 14.22 3.45 18.86
CA GLU A 192 13.08 4.37 18.73
C GLU A 192 13.06 5.39 19.88
N CYS A 193 13.37 4.96 21.12
CA CYS A 193 13.59 5.88 22.25
C CYS A 193 14.70 6.89 21.96
N LYS A 194 15.76 6.48 21.23
CA LYS A 194 16.82 7.39 20.80
C LYS A 194 16.34 8.36 19.71
N GLU A 195 15.56 7.89 18.74
CA GLU A 195 15.00 8.73 17.67
C GLU A 195 14.07 9.81 18.24
N ILE A 196 13.16 9.43 19.16
CA ILE A 196 12.29 10.36 19.90
C ILE A 196 13.10 11.39 20.69
N TRP A 197 14.29 11.05 21.19
CA TRP A 197 15.18 11.96 21.91
C TRP A 197 15.97 12.90 20.98
N GLU A 198 16.38 12.45 19.79
CA GLU A 198 17.11 13.27 18.81
C GLU A 198 16.20 14.20 17.99
N GLU A 199 14.96 13.81 17.69
CA GLU A 199 14.00 14.63 16.91
C GLU A 199 12.96 15.37 17.76
N GLY A 200 12.67 14.85 18.95
CA GLY A 200 11.64 15.38 19.85
C GLY A 200 10.23 14.83 19.57
N PRO A 201 9.40 14.62 20.61
CA PRO A 201 8.17 13.84 20.49
C PRO A 201 7.10 14.48 19.59
N ARG A 202 7.13 15.80 19.38
CA ARG A 202 6.14 16.50 18.53
C ARG A 202 6.32 16.20 17.05
N GLU A 203 7.55 16.11 16.56
CA GLU A 203 7.81 15.84 15.14
C GLU A 203 7.62 14.35 14.84
N TYR A 204 8.12 13.49 15.74
CA TYR A 204 7.95 12.02 15.68
C TYR A 204 6.47 11.61 15.47
N VAL A 205 5.52 12.15 16.24
CA VAL A 205 4.10 11.78 16.10
C VAL A 205 3.39 12.35 14.86
N LEU A 206 3.99 13.32 14.15
CA LEU A 206 3.48 13.78 12.85
C LEU A 206 3.77 12.77 11.73
N HIS A 207 4.78 11.92 11.93
CA HIS A 207 5.08 10.81 11.04
C HIS A 207 4.24 9.58 11.40
N LEU A 208 3.15 9.37 10.65
CA LEU A 208 2.25 8.20 10.78
C LEU A 208 2.98 6.84 10.74
N TRP A 209 4.13 6.81 10.08
CA TRP A 209 5.05 5.69 10.00
C TRP A 209 5.68 5.40 11.39
N ASN A 210 6.37 6.38 11.98
CA ASN A 210 6.88 6.34 13.36
C ASN A 210 5.79 5.97 14.40
N LEU A 211 4.54 6.39 14.19
CA LEU A 211 3.42 6.00 15.04
C LEU A 211 3.03 4.51 14.91
N LEU A 212 3.04 3.94 13.70
CA LEU A 212 2.87 2.50 13.46
C LEU A 212 4.01 1.71 14.14
N ASP A 213 5.21 2.24 14.03
CA ASP A 213 6.46 1.64 14.50
C ASP A 213 6.52 1.54 16.02
N PHE A 214 6.16 2.63 16.73
CA PHE A 214 5.90 2.66 18.16
C PHE A 214 4.75 1.72 18.56
N GLY A 215 3.64 1.76 17.82
CA GLY A 215 2.46 0.91 18.05
C GLY A 215 2.81 -0.58 18.05
N MET A 216 3.47 -1.07 17.00
CA MET A 216 3.91 -2.46 16.88
C MET A 216 4.81 -2.91 18.05
N LEU A 217 5.76 -2.07 18.46
CA LEU A 217 6.66 -2.41 19.57
C LEU A 217 5.93 -2.42 20.92
N SER A 218 5.01 -1.48 21.17
CA SER A 218 4.17 -1.51 22.38
C SER A 218 3.31 -2.76 22.48
N ILE A 219 2.79 -3.28 21.36
CA ILE A 219 2.01 -4.53 21.31
C ILE A 219 2.92 -5.74 21.59
N PHE A 220 4.15 -5.77 21.09
CA PHE A 220 5.13 -6.79 21.50
C PHE A 220 5.42 -6.74 23.00
N VAL A 221 5.63 -5.56 23.58
CA VAL A 221 5.85 -5.42 25.04
C VAL A 221 4.64 -5.94 25.82
N ALA A 222 3.42 -5.55 25.45
CA ALA A 222 2.18 -6.03 26.09
C ALA A 222 2.00 -7.54 25.96
N SER A 223 2.38 -8.12 24.81
CA SER A 223 2.41 -9.57 24.60
C SER A 223 3.40 -10.27 25.54
N PHE A 224 4.65 -9.80 25.59
CA PHE A 224 5.69 -10.44 26.40
C PHE A 224 5.45 -10.27 27.90
N THR A 225 4.90 -9.13 28.36
CA THR A 225 4.52 -8.98 29.78
C THR A 225 3.33 -9.88 30.15
N ALA A 226 2.32 -10.02 29.29
CA ALA A 226 1.22 -10.97 29.52
C ALA A 226 1.71 -12.43 29.61
N ARG A 227 2.64 -12.84 28.72
CA ARG A 227 3.27 -14.16 28.76
C ARG A 227 4.15 -14.36 30.00
N PHE A 228 4.90 -13.33 30.41
CA PHE A 228 5.71 -13.36 31.64
C PHE A 228 4.84 -13.48 32.90
N MET A 229 3.69 -12.79 32.96
CA MET A 229 2.73 -12.96 34.06
C MET A 229 2.11 -14.36 34.09
N ALA A 230 1.81 -14.96 32.92
CA ALA A 230 1.36 -16.36 32.84
C ALA A 230 2.44 -17.34 33.34
N PHE A 231 3.70 -17.12 32.96
CA PHE A 231 4.84 -17.90 33.44
C PHE A 231 5.02 -17.80 34.96
N LEU A 232 5.03 -16.59 35.53
CA LEU A 232 5.17 -16.39 36.98
C LEU A 232 4.08 -17.13 37.76
N LYS A 233 2.81 -17.04 37.34
CA LYS A 233 1.70 -17.73 38.01
C LYS A 233 1.75 -19.26 37.83
N ALA A 234 2.25 -19.77 36.71
CA ALA A 234 2.51 -21.19 36.54
C ALA A 234 3.65 -21.70 37.45
N SER A 235 4.73 -20.93 37.62
CA SER A 235 5.83 -21.25 38.53
C SER A 235 5.42 -21.18 40.00
N GLU A 236 4.58 -20.22 40.39
CA GLU A 236 3.99 -20.10 41.73
C GLU A 236 3.11 -21.31 42.07
N ALA A 237 2.29 -21.77 41.12
CA ALA A 237 1.50 -22.99 41.27
C ALA A 237 2.38 -24.25 41.41
N GLN A 238 3.47 -24.36 40.64
CA GLN A 238 4.41 -25.49 40.76
C GLN A 238 5.10 -25.51 42.13
N LEU A 239 5.60 -24.36 42.59
CA LEU A 239 6.21 -24.23 43.91
C LEU A 239 5.24 -24.63 45.04
N TYR A 240 3.96 -24.28 44.91
CA TYR A 240 2.93 -24.74 45.85
C TYR A 240 2.81 -26.27 45.85
N VAL A 241 2.73 -26.90 44.68
CA VAL A 241 2.67 -28.37 44.54
C VAL A 241 3.91 -29.05 45.11
N ASP A 242 5.10 -28.54 44.81
CA ASP A 242 6.36 -29.12 45.28
C ASP A 242 6.53 -29.05 46.80
N GLN A 243 5.92 -28.05 47.45
CA GLN A 243 5.92 -27.87 48.91
C GLN A 243 4.81 -28.64 49.64
N HIS A 244 3.59 -28.71 49.08
CA HIS A 244 2.39 -29.19 49.79
C HIS A 244 1.95 -30.60 49.38
N VAL A 245 2.33 -31.09 48.21
CA VAL A 245 2.00 -32.45 47.75
C VAL A 245 3.19 -33.35 48.07
N GLN A 246 3.00 -34.33 48.96
CA GLN A 246 4.05 -35.33 49.25
C GLN A 246 4.11 -36.45 48.21
N ASP A 247 3.01 -36.73 47.52
CA ASP A 247 2.94 -37.73 46.45
C ASP A 247 3.84 -37.39 45.25
N ASP A 248 4.33 -38.43 44.58
CA ASP A 248 5.12 -38.34 43.34
C ASP A 248 4.26 -38.06 42.10
N THR A 249 2.92 -38.17 42.20
CA THR A 249 2.02 -38.05 41.05
C THR A 249 0.84 -37.13 41.32
N LEU A 250 0.52 -36.25 40.37
CA LEU A 250 -0.50 -35.21 40.53
C LEU A 250 -1.93 -35.68 40.22
N HIS A 251 -2.10 -36.88 39.66
CA HIS A 251 -3.39 -37.37 39.14
C HIS A 251 -4.41 -37.79 40.22
N ASN A 252 -3.96 -38.13 41.43
CA ASN A 252 -4.81 -38.69 42.49
C ASN A 252 -5.02 -37.73 43.68
N VAL A 253 -4.56 -36.48 43.56
CA VAL A 253 -4.50 -35.50 44.66
C VAL A 253 -5.54 -34.39 44.47
N SER A 254 -6.35 -34.14 45.50
CA SER A 254 -7.34 -33.04 45.48
C SER A 254 -6.68 -31.68 45.75
N LEU A 255 -6.19 -31.05 44.67
CA LEU A 255 -5.62 -29.70 44.71
C LEU A 255 -6.68 -28.61 44.98
N PRO A 256 -6.30 -27.47 45.58
CA PRO A 256 -7.16 -26.27 45.64
C PRO A 256 -7.58 -25.83 44.23
N PRO A 257 -8.81 -25.30 44.01
CA PRO A 257 -9.33 -25.00 42.68
C PRO A 257 -8.47 -23.97 41.91
N GLU A 258 -7.84 -23.04 42.63
CA GLU A 258 -6.92 -22.04 42.08
C GLU A 258 -5.65 -22.68 41.48
N VAL A 259 -5.11 -23.72 42.12
CA VAL A 259 -3.92 -24.46 41.65
C VAL A 259 -4.33 -25.49 40.58
N ALA A 260 -5.48 -26.15 40.78
CA ALA A 260 -6.04 -27.12 39.84
C ALA A 260 -6.30 -26.52 38.45
N TYR A 261 -6.64 -25.22 38.36
CA TYR A 261 -6.76 -24.53 37.06
C TYR A 261 -5.51 -24.70 36.17
N PHE A 262 -4.30 -24.66 36.75
CA PHE A 262 -3.06 -24.75 36.00
C PHE A 262 -2.74 -26.17 35.50
N THR A 263 -3.46 -27.20 35.95
CA THR A 263 -3.36 -28.56 35.39
C THR A 263 -4.29 -28.79 34.20
N TYR A 264 -5.21 -27.86 33.90
CA TYR A 264 -6.22 -28.06 32.86
C TYR A 264 -5.71 -27.83 31.42
N ALA A 265 -6.28 -28.62 30.51
CA ALA A 265 -6.10 -28.49 29.06
C ALA A 265 -6.80 -27.23 28.50
N ARG A 266 -6.55 -26.93 27.21
CA ARG A 266 -6.88 -25.65 26.58
C ARG A 266 -8.38 -25.43 26.38
N ASP A 267 -9.18 -26.48 26.45
CA ASP A 267 -10.65 -26.45 26.41
C ASP A 267 -11.27 -25.74 27.64
N LYS A 268 -10.55 -25.70 28.77
CA LYS A 268 -11.05 -25.21 30.07
C LYS A 268 -10.39 -23.91 30.55
N TRP A 269 -9.55 -23.28 29.72
CA TRP A 269 -8.92 -22.01 30.07
C TRP A 269 -9.95 -20.87 30.11
N TRP A 270 -9.78 -19.93 31.03
CA TRP A 270 -10.64 -18.73 31.09
C TRP A 270 -10.45 -17.89 29.80
N PRO A 271 -11.52 -17.30 29.23
CA PRO A 271 -11.40 -16.44 28.05
C PRO A 271 -10.47 -15.21 28.24
N SER A 272 -10.19 -14.85 29.49
CA SER A 272 -9.28 -13.77 29.90
C SER A 272 -7.93 -14.26 30.42
N ASP A 273 -7.54 -15.52 30.17
CA ASP A 273 -6.23 -16.05 30.55
C ASP A 273 -5.09 -15.23 29.88
N PRO A 274 -4.11 -14.70 30.65
CA PRO A 274 -3.01 -13.89 30.11
C PRO A 274 -2.22 -14.57 28.98
N GLN A 275 -2.17 -15.91 28.95
CA GLN A 275 -1.58 -16.65 27.84
C GLN A 275 -2.34 -16.41 26.53
N ILE A 276 -3.67 -16.48 26.54
CA ILE A 276 -4.52 -16.28 25.34
C ILE A 276 -4.39 -14.83 24.87
N ILE A 277 -4.37 -13.88 25.79
CA ILE A 277 -4.14 -12.46 25.49
C ILE A 277 -2.75 -12.27 24.87
N SER A 278 -1.71 -12.92 25.40
CA SER A 278 -0.36 -12.86 24.82
C SER A 278 -0.31 -13.43 23.39
N GLU A 279 -0.94 -14.57 23.13
CA GLU A 279 -0.95 -15.19 21.79
C GLU A 279 -1.69 -14.31 20.76
N GLY A 280 -2.79 -13.67 21.17
CA GLY A 280 -3.53 -12.72 20.32
C GLY A 280 -2.74 -11.44 20.01
N LEU A 281 -2.12 -10.83 21.02
CA LEU A 281 -1.29 -9.63 20.84
C LEU A 281 -0.03 -9.94 20.02
N TYR A 282 0.62 -11.09 20.25
CA TYR A 282 1.77 -11.55 19.47
C TYR A 282 1.43 -11.67 17.98
N ALA A 283 0.29 -12.28 17.65
CA ALA A 283 -0.15 -12.43 16.25
C ALA A 283 -0.34 -11.07 15.56
N ILE A 284 -0.91 -10.08 16.25
CA ILE A 284 -1.06 -8.70 15.74
C ILE A 284 0.33 -8.05 15.55
N ALA A 285 1.23 -8.18 16.51
CA ALA A 285 2.58 -7.62 16.41
C ALA A 285 3.41 -8.25 15.27
N VAL A 286 3.25 -9.55 15.00
CA VAL A 286 3.86 -10.24 13.85
C VAL A 286 3.34 -9.67 12.53
N VAL A 287 2.02 -9.48 12.37
CA VAL A 287 1.43 -8.89 11.15
C VAL A 287 1.93 -7.46 10.93
N LEU A 288 1.96 -6.64 11.98
CA LEU A 288 2.50 -5.27 11.91
C LEU A 288 4.01 -5.28 11.60
N SER A 289 4.76 -6.26 12.09
CA SER A 289 6.18 -6.42 11.77
C SER A 289 6.39 -6.60 10.27
N PHE A 290 5.66 -7.51 9.61
CA PHE A 290 5.80 -7.68 8.16
C PHE A 290 5.47 -6.41 7.35
N SER A 291 4.65 -5.50 7.88
CA SER A 291 4.39 -4.20 7.23
C SER A 291 5.60 -3.26 7.19
N ARG A 292 6.55 -3.35 8.14
CA ARG A 292 7.81 -2.56 8.16
C ARG A 292 8.68 -2.79 6.91
N ILE A 293 8.49 -3.87 6.15
CA ILE A 293 9.20 -4.08 4.86
C ILE A 293 9.00 -2.89 3.91
N ALA A 294 7.88 -2.18 4.04
CA ALA A 294 7.59 -0.94 3.31
C ALA A 294 8.64 0.17 3.49
N TYR A 295 9.49 0.17 4.52
CA TYR A 295 10.59 1.16 4.63
C TYR A 295 11.77 0.89 3.69
N ILE A 296 11.92 -0.35 3.21
CA ILE A 296 13.04 -0.77 2.36
C ILE A 296 12.71 -0.57 0.88
N LEU A 297 11.44 -0.73 0.51
CA LEU A 297 10.94 -0.60 -0.87
C LEU A 297 11.24 0.75 -1.59
N PRO A 298 11.28 1.93 -0.93
CA PRO A 298 11.60 3.20 -1.59
C PRO A 298 13.02 3.28 -2.16
N ALA A 299 13.93 2.44 -1.67
CA ALA A 299 15.33 2.41 -2.12
C ALA A 299 15.52 1.69 -3.47
N ASN A 300 14.47 1.04 -4.01
CA ASN A 300 14.49 0.43 -5.33
C ASN A 300 13.79 1.32 -6.36
N GLU A 301 14.48 1.56 -7.48
CA GLU A 301 14.03 2.38 -8.62
C GLU A 301 12.65 1.95 -9.16
N SER A 302 12.35 0.64 -9.16
CA SER A 302 11.05 0.13 -9.62
C SER A 302 9.92 0.22 -8.58
N PHE A 303 10.21 -0.05 -7.30
CA PHE A 303 9.18 -0.12 -6.25
C PHE A 303 8.88 1.21 -5.57
N GLY A 304 9.84 2.14 -5.50
CA GLY A 304 9.65 3.45 -4.88
C GLY A 304 8.50 4.27 -5.49
N PRO A 305 8.44 4.45 -6.82
CA PRO A 305 7.33 5.15 -7.48
C PRO A 305 5.96 4.49 -7.24
N LEU A 306 5.91 3.16 -7.21
CA LEU A 306 4.70 2.37 -6.96
C LEU A 306 4.21 2.52 -5.51
N GLN A 307 5.11 2.51 -4.53
CA GLN A 307 4.75 2.77 -3.14
C GLN A 307 4.30 4.21 -2.92
N ILE A 308 4.94 5.18 -3.57
CA ILE A 308 4.58 6.60 -3.49
C ILE A 308 3.21 6.87 -4.13
N SER A 309 2.78 6.11 -5.14
CA SER A 309 1.41 6.20 -5.69
C SER A 309 0.39 5.52 -4.77
N LEU A 310 0.69 4.32 -4.25
CA LEU A 310 -0.14 3.62 -3.26
C LEU A 310 -0.38 4.46 -2.00
N GLY A 311 0.66 5.13 -1.48
CA GLY A 311 0.56 6.04 -0.34
C GLY A 311 -0.28 7.30 -0.58
N ARG A 312 -0.63 7.61 -1.85
CA ARG A 312 -1.62 8.64 -2.20
C ARG A 312 -3.03 8.04 -2.28
N THR A 313 -3.21 6.94 -3.00
CA THR A 313 -4.53 6.31 -3.17
C THR A 313 -5.13 5.86 -1.84
N VAL A 314 -4.32 5.36 -0.90
CA VAL A 314 -4.76 5.05 0.47
C VAL A 314 -5.33 6.30 1.19
N LYS A 315 -4.72 7.48 1.03
CA LYS A 315 -5.22 8.73 1.64
C LYS A 315 -6.53 9.21 1.00
N ASP A 316 -6.81 8.84 -0.25
CA ASP A 316 -8.10 9.10 -0.89
C ASP A 316 -9.15 8.06 -0.49
N ILE A 317 -8.79 6.77 -0.38
CA ILE A 317 -9.65 5.70 0.14
C ILE A 317 -10.18 6.05 1.53
N PHE A 318 -9.35 6.57 2.43
CA PHE A 318 -9.80 7.00 3.76
C PHE A 318 -10.93 8.06 3.71
N LYS A 319 -10.94 8.96 2.71
CA LYS A 319 -12.02 9.96 2.56
C LYS A 319 -13.34 9.29 2.17
N PHE A 320 -13.30 8.31 1.27
CA PHE A 320 -14.48 7.53 0.89
C PHE A 320 -14.97 6.63 2.02
N MET A 321 -14.06 6.06 2.83
CA MET A 321 -14.42 5.23 3.99
C MET A 321 -15.23 5.98 5.04
N VAL A 322 -14.99 7.27 5.27
CA VAL A 322 -15.82 8.09 6.18
C VAL A 322 -17.28 8.14 5.69
N ILE A 323 -17.50 8.34 4.39
CA ILE A 323 -18.84 8.36 3.79
C ILE A 323 -19.49 6.97 3.88
N PHE A 324 -18.74 5.91 3.59
CA PHE A 324 -19.21 4.53 3.69
C PHE A 324 -19.64 4.16 5.12
N ILE A 325 -18.86 4.55 6.14
CA ILE A 325 -19.17 4.32 7.55
C ILE A 325 -20.45 5.06 7.96
N MET A 326 -20.67 6.30 7.49
CA MET A 326 -21.91 7.04 7.76
C MET A 326 -23.14 6.31 7.19
N VAL A 327 -23.06 5.80 5.95
CA VAL A 327 -24.14 5.02 5.34
C VAL A 327 -24.35 3.68 6.06
N PHE A 328 -23.28 2.99 6.44
CA PHE A 328 -23.37 1.73 7.17
C PHE A 328 -24.00 1.90 8.56
N VAL A 329 -23.66 2.96 9.29
CA VAL A 329 -24.27 3.28 10.59
C VAL A 329 -25.75 3.65 10.43
N ALA A 330 -26.12 4.43 9.41
CA ALA A 330 -27.52 4.74 9.12
C ALA A 330 -28.35 3.47 8.81
N PHE A 331 -27.79 2.54 8.01
CA PHE A 331 -28.40 1.24 7.75
C PHE A 331 -28.50 0.38 9.01
N MET A 332 -27.45 0.32 9.83
CA MET A 332 -27.43 -0.43 11.10
C MET A 332 -28.51 0.07 12.06
N ILE A 333 -28.72 1.39 12.17
CA ILE A 333 -29.77 1.99 12.98
C ILE A 333 -31.16 1.66 12.40
N GLY A 334 -31.34 1.76 11.08
CA GLY A 334 -32.59 1.39 10.41
C GLY A 334 -32.98 -0.08 10.65
N MET A 335 -32.02 -0.99 10.50
CA MET A 335 -32.22 -2.43 10.74
C MET A 335 -32.42 -2.74 12.23
N PHE A 336 -31.71 -2.07 13.13
CA PHE A 336 -31.93 -2.18 14.58
C PHE A 336 -33.36 -1.78 14.96
N ASN A 337 -33.86 -0.66 14.40
CA ASN A 337 -35.22 -0.18 14.62
C ASN A 337 -36.29 -1.12 14.02
N LEU A 338 -36.02 -1.73 12.87
CA LEU A 338 -36.93 -2.72 12.28
C LEU A 338 -37.01 -4.00 13.14
N TYR A 339 -35.86 -4.53 13.58
CA TYR A 339 -35.82 -5.77 14.37
C TYR A 339 -36.14 -5.59 15.86
N SER A 340 -36.10 -4.37 16.41
CA SER A 340 -36.45 -4.14 17.83
C SER A 340 -37.91 -4.50 18.13
N TYR A 341 -38.83 -4.20 17.21
CA TYR A 341 -40.24 -4.56 17.31
C TYR A 341 -40.45 -6.09 17.32
N TYR A 342 -39.78 -6.81 16.43
CA TYR A 342 -39.87 -8.28 16.38
C TYR A 342 -39.22 -8.95 17.58
N ARG A 343 -38.08 -8.45 18.07
CA ARG A 343 -37.46 -8.91 19.33
C ARG A 343 -38.45 -8.85 20.49
N ASP A 344 -39.29 -7.83 20.52
CA ASP A 344 -40.31 -7.63 21.55
C ASP A 344 -41.49 -8.63 21.46
N VAL A 345 -41.71 -9.24 20.28
CA VAL A 345 -42.64 -10.37 20.09
C VAL A 345 -41.93 -11.69 20.39
N GLU A 346 -40.68 -11.86 19.96
CA GLU A 346 -39.90 -13.10 20.17
C GLU A 346 -39.63 -13.39 21.64
N TRP A 347 -39.28 -12.40 22.48
CA TRP A 347 -39.12 -12.66 23.93
C TRP A 347 -40.45 -12.99 24.60
N LYS A 348 -41.56 -12.36 24.17
CA LYS A 348 -42.91 -12.68 24.66
C LYS A 348 -43.33 -14.09 24.24
N PHE A 349 -43.00 -14.51 23.03
CA PHE A 349 -43.24 -15.87 22.53
C PHE A 349 -42.37 -16.90 23.26
N ALA A 350 -41.07 -16.63 23.47
CA ALA A 350 -40.18 -17.50 24.24
C ALA A 350 -40.64 -17.62 25.71
N ARG A 351 -41.06 -16.51 26.34
CA ARG A 351 -41.65 -16.51 27.68
C ARG A 351 -42.98 -17.27 27.72
N ALA A 352 -43.85 -17.07 26.72
CA ALA A 352 -45.12 -17.80 26.63
C ALA A 352 -44.89 -19.31 26.41
N LYS A 353 -43.90 -19.70 25.61
CA LYS A 353 -43.49 -21.10 25.42
C LYS A 353 -42.93 -21.72 26.71
N LEU A 354 -42.17 -20.95 27.49
CA LEU A 354 -41.73 -21.35 28.83
C LEU A 354 -42.96 -21.55 29.75
N TRP A 355 -43.87 -20.57 29.83
CA TRP A 355 -45.08 -20.66 30.64
C TRP A 355 -45.99 -21.84 30.24
N LEU A 356 -46.17 -22.09 28.93
CA LEU A 356 -46.91 -23.25 28.41
C LEU A 356 -46.32 -24.58 28.88
N SER A 357 -44.99 -24.69 28.99
CA SER A 357 -44.34 -25.91 29.51
C SER A 357 -44.60 -26.17 31.01
N TYR A 358 -45.25 -25.24 31.72
CA TYR A 358 -45.77 -25.40 33.09
C TYR A 358 -47.31 -25.41 33.16
N PHE A 359 -48.03 -25.12 32.07
CA PHE A 359 -49.49 -25.25 32.00
C PHE A 359 -49.95 -26.69 31.72
N ASP A 360 -49.09 -27.52 31.11
CA ASP A 360 -49.36 -28.96 30.96
C ASP A 360 -49.39 -29.66 32.35
N GLU A 361 -50.54 -30.24 32.72
CA GLU A 361 -50.82 -30.80 34.05
C GLU A 361 -49.86 -31.94 34.51
N GLY A 362 -49.00 -32.44 33.63
CA GLY A 362 -48.12 -33.58 33.88
C GLY A 362 -46.88 -33.32 34.76
N ARG A 363 -46.65 -32.09 35.25
CA ARG A 363 -45.44 -31.71 36.02
C ARG A 363 -45.73 -30.74 37.19
N THR A 364 -46.82 -30.96 37.92
CA THR A 364 -47.23 -30.12 39.05
C THR A 364 -46.32 -30.17 40.28
N LEU A 365 -45.41 -31.15 40.37
CA LEU A 365 -44.46 -31.29 41.48
C LEU A 365 -43.01 -31.07 41.00
N PRO A 366 -42.20 -30.21 41.65
CA PRO A 366 -40.78 -30.11 41.37
C PRO A 366 -40.04 -31.37 41.82
N ALA A 367 -38.90 -31.68 41.19
CA ALA A 367 -38.01 -32.72 41.70
C ALA A 367 -37.45 -32.30 43.09
N PRO A 368 -37.32 -33.22 44.07
CA PRO A 368 -37.50 -34.68 43.96
C PRO A 368 -38.95 -35.18 44.12
N PHE A 369 -39.92 -34.33 44.46
CA PHE A 369 -41.27 -34.75 44.87
C PHE A 369 -42.11 -35.43 43.77
N ASN A 370 -41.73 -35.28 42.49
CA ASN A 370 -42.35 -35.98 41.37
C ASN A 370 -42.08 -37.51 41.33
N LEU A 371 -41.38 -38.09 42.32
CA LEU A 371 -41.12 -39.53 42.40
C LEU A 371 -42.31 -40.37 42.88
N VAL A 372 -43.31 -39.76 43.53
CA VAL A 372 -44.47 -40.48 44.10
C VAL A 372 -45.67 -40.38 43.16
N PRO A 373 -46.12 -41.48 42.51
CA PRO A 373 -47.22 -41.41 41.54
C PRO A 373 -48.55 -41.09 42.22
N SER A 374 -49.34 -40.18 41.64
CA SER A 374 -50.62 -39.80 42.21
C SER A 374 -51.64 -40.96 42.18
N PRO A 375 -52.59 -41.03 43.15
CA PRO A 375 -53.56 -42.13 43.22
C PRO A 375 -54.40 -42.35 41.96
N LYS A 376 -54.69 -41.27 41.21
CA LYS A 376 -55.40 -41.33 39.93
C LYS A 376 -54.58 -42.05 38.85
N SER A 377 -53.25 -41.89 38.85
CA SER A 377 -52.36 -42.52 37.87
C SER A 377 -52.36 -44.05 38.00
N PHE A 378 -52.33 -44.56 39.25
CA PHE A 378 -52.44 -46.00 39.52
C PHE A 378 -53.75 -46.61 39.00
N TYR A 379 -54.88 -45.93 39.16
CA TYR A 379 -56.18 -46.40 38.66
C TYR A 379 -56.19 -46.57 37.13
N TYR A 380 -55.69 -45.57 36.39
CA TYR A 380 -55.60 -45.65 34.92
C TYR A 380 -54.55 -46.66 34.44
N LEU A 381 -53.47 -46.88 35.18
CA LEU A 381 -52.48 -47.92 34.88
C LEU A 381 -53.10 -49.33 35.00
N ILE A 382 -53.83 -49.61 36.08
CA ILE A 382 -54.55 -50.88 36.29
C ILE A 382 -55.59 -51.10 35.17
N MET A 383 -56.35 -50.06 34.80
CA MET A 383 -57.28 -50.11 33.67
C MET A 383 -56.57 -50.40 32.33
N ARG A 384 -55.42 -49.79 32.06
CA ARG A 384 -54.62 -50.06 30.84
C ARG A 384 -54.09 -51.48 30.80
N ILE A 385 -53.61 -52.04 31.91
CA ILE A 385 -53.19 -53.45 32.00
C ILE A 385 -54.37 -54.37 31.70
N LYS A 386 -55.53 -54.13 32.31
CA LYS A 386 -56.77 -54.90 32.09
C LYS A 386 -57.25 -54.83 30.63
N MET A 387 -57.17 -53.65 29.99
CA MET A 387 -57.52 -53.48 28.59
C MET A 387 -56.49 -54.10 27.62
N CYS A 388 -55.21 -54.12 27.98
CA CYS A 388 -54.15 -54.76 27.20
C CYS A 388 -54.34 -56.28 27.12
N LEU A 389 -54.65 -56.92 28.26
CA LEU A 389 -55.02 -58.35 28.33
C LEU A 389 -56.21 -58.66 27.41
N ILE A 390 -57.26 -57.81 27.42
CA ILE A 390 -58.43 -57.97 26.54
C ILE A 390 -58.05 -57.83 25.05
N LYS A 391 -57.12 -56.93 24.69
CA LYS A 391 -56.62 -56.80 23.31
C LYS A 391 -55.83 -58.03 22.86
N LEU A 392 -54.98 -58.59 23.72
CA LEU A 392 -54.22 -59.80 23.41
C LEU A 392 -55.16 -60.99 23.13
N CYS A 393 -56.25 -61.14 23.88
CA CYS A 393 -57.28 -62.15 23.60
C CYS A 393 -58.04 -61.91 22.28
N LYS A 394 -58.23 -60.66 21.83
CA LYS A 394 -58.89 -60.35 20.55
C LYS A 394 -57.98 -60.43 19.32
N SER A 395 -56.66 -60.46 19.49
CA SER A 395 -55.71 -60.46 18.37
C SER A 395 -55.70 -61.76 17.53
N LYS A 396 -56.37 -62.83 17.98
CA LYS A 396 -56.42 -64.13 17.29
C LYS A 396 -57.55 -64.26 16.25
N ALA A 397 -58.32 -63.19 16.03
CA ALA A 397 -59.58 -63.23 15.25
C ALA A 397 -59.68 -62.17 14.13
N LYS A 398 -58.56 -61.56 13.70
CA LYS A 398 -58.58 -60.55 12.62
C LYS A 398 -57.29 -60.56 11.78
N SER A 399 -57.11 -61.64 11.01
CA SER A 399 -55.95 -61.90 10.14
C SER A 399 -56.35 -62.24 8.69
N CYS A 400 -57.51 -61.73 8.26
CA CYS A 400 -58.02 -61.75 6.89
C CYS A 400 -58.73 -60.42 6.64
N GLU A 401 -58.98 -60.08 5.37
CA GLU A 401 -59.71 -58.88 4.93
C GLU A 401 -58.99 -57.54 5.22
N ASN A 402 -58.09 -57.13 4.30
CA ASN A 402 -57.81 -55.73 3.88
C ASN A 402 -56.59 -55.62 2.91
N ASP A 403 -56.64 -56.29 1.75
CA ASP A 403 -55.62 -56.15 0.68
C ASP A 403 -56.30 -56.03 -0.70
N LEU A 404 -56.95 -54.89 -0.98
CA LEU A 404 -57.30 -54.46 -2.36
C LEU A 404 -57.65 -52.96 -2.44
N GLU A 405 -57.69 -52.44 -3.67
CA GLU A 405 -58.15 -51.11 -4.11
C GLU A 405 -57.41 -49.84 -3.59
N MET A 406 -56.55 -49.27 -4.45
CA MET A 406 -56.76 -47.91 -4.97
C MET A 406 -56.03 -47.71 -6.31
N GLY A 407 -56.63 -46.99 -7.27
CA GLY A 407 -56.09 -46.87 -8.64
C GLY A 407 -56.33 -45.52 -9.35
N MET A 408 -55.30 -45.13 -10.12
CA MET A 408 -55.19 -44.14 -11.21
C MET A 408 -56.42 -43.31 -11.65
N LEU A 409 -56.19 -42.01 -11.93
CA LEU A 409 -56.27 -41.46 -13.31
C LEU A 409 -55.63 -40.06 -13.48
N ASN A 410 -55.57 -39.54 -14.72
CA ASN A 410 -54.66 -38.47 -15.15
C ASN A 410 -55.17 -37.69 -16.42
N SER A 411 -54.52 -36.57 -16.78
CA SER A 411 -54.26 -36.03 -18.16
C SER A 411 -54.81 -34.65 -18.63
N LYS A 412 -54.03 -34.02 -19.55
CA LYS A 412 -54.33 -32.97 -20.58
C LYS A 412 -54.27 -31.46 -20.18
N PHE A 413 -54.02 -30.49 -21.10
CA PHE A 413 -52.81 -30.13 -21.90
C PHE A 413 -53.10 -29.09 -23.06
N ARG A 414 -52.08 -28.34 -23.56
CA ARG A 414 -52.01 -27.28 -24.65
C ARG A 414 -52.31 -25.80 -24.25
N LYS A 415 -51.70 -24.67 -24.75
CA LYS A 415 -50.96 -24.18 -25.99
C LYS A 415 -51.85 -23.53 -27.09
N THR A 416 -51.61 -22.37 -27.77
CA THR A 416 -50.57 -21.25 -27.84
C THR A 416 -51.23 -19.97 -28.50
N ARG A 417 -50.69 -18.86 -29.12
CA ARG A 417 -49.38 -18.25 -29.58
C ARG A 417 -49.55 -16.77 -30.10
N TYR A 418 -48.52 -15.88 -30.00
CA TYR A 418 -48.26 -14.56 -30.70
C TYR A 418 -49.30 -13.39 -30.57
N GLN A 419 -49.11 -12.11 -31.01
CA GLN A 419 -48.25 -11.41 -32.01
C GLN A 419 -47.91 -9.91 -31.63
N ALA A 420 -47.29 -9.08 -32.50
CA ALA A 420 -46.83 -7.68 -32.24
C ALA A 420 -46.98 -6.70 -33.44
N GLY A 421 -46.87 -5.35 -33.25
CA GLY A 421 -46.90 -4.36 -34.37
C GLY A 421 -46.75 -2.84 -34.03
N MET A 422 -45.73 -2.20 -34.61
CA MET A 422 -45.12 -0.84 -34.50
C MET A 422 -45.88 0.41 -35.07
N ARG A 423 -45.53 1.65 -34.64
CA ARG A 423 -45.45 2.88 -35.50
C ARG A 423 -44.74 4.11 -34.85
N ASN A 424 -44.25 5.07 -35.68
CA ASN A 424 -43.41 6.24 -35.33
C ASN A 424 -43.95 7.58 -35.92
N SER A 425 -43.46 8.75 -35.46
CA SER A 425 -43.08 9.93 -36.30
C SER A 425 -42.26 11.00 -35.52
N GLU A 426 -41.66 11.99 -36.21
CA GLU A 426 -40.63 12.95 -35.70
C GLU A 426 -40.85 14.42 -36.14
N SER A 427 -40.21 15.40 -35.46
CA SER A 427 -39.54 16.65 -35.97
C SER A 427 -39.29 17.66 -34.82
N LEU A 428 -38.15 18.37 -34.65
CA LEU A 428 -37.43 19.41 -35.46
C LEU A 428 -38.17 20.80 -35.46
N THR A 429 -37.55 21.99 -35.35
CA THR A 429 -36.12 22.43 -35.44
C THR A 429 -35.83 23.73 -34.61
N ALA A 430 -34.55 24.12 -34.53
CA ALA A 430 -33.94 25.24 -33.78
C ALA A 430 -34.36 26.69 -34.12
N ASN A 431 -33.90 27.67 -33.29
CA ASN A 431 -33.14 28.84 -33.78
C ASN A 431 -32.33 29.62 -32.72
N ASN A 432 -31.37 30.44 -33.17
CA ASN A 432 -30.38 31.18 -32.36
C ASN A 432 -30.74 32.65 -32.09
N THR A 433 -30.33 33.19 -30.93
CA THR A 433 -29.89 34.61 -30.78
C THR A 433 -28.74 34.72 -29.75
N TYR A 434 -27.83 35.69 -29.92
CA TYR A 434 -26.54 35.79 -29.24
C TYR A 434 -26.44 37.00 -28.30
N SER A 435 -25.90 36.88 -27.07
CA SER A 435 -25.52 38.06 -26.27
C SER A 435 -24.33 37.91 -25.30
N LYS A 436 -23.43 38.90 -25.40
CA LYS A 436 -22.37 39.45 -24.50
C LYS A 436 -21.56 38.52 -23.53
N PRO A 437 -20.20 38.55 -23.60
CA PRO A 437 -19.29 37.82 -22.70
C PRO A 437 -19.39 38.12 -21.19
N THR A 438 -19.54 37.08 -20.37
CA THR A 438 -19.36 37.15 -18.91
C THR A 438 -17.90 36.87 -18.48
N ARG A 439 -17.60 37.07 -17.18
CA ARG A 439 -16.25 36.99 -16.57
C ARG A 439 -15.47 35.71 -16.90
N TYR A 440 -16.17 34.58 -17.08
CA TYR A 440 -15.60 33.29 -17.48
C TYR A 440 -14.82 33.35 -18.80
N GLN A 441 -15.37 34.00 -19.83
CA GLN A 441 -14.72 34.09 -21.14
C GLN A 441 -13.41 34.91 -21.09
N LYS A 442 -13.30 35.89 -20.17
CA LYS A 442 -12.06 36.66 -19.95
C LYS A 442 -10.95 35.84 -19.29
N ILE A 443 -11.27 34.75 -18.60
CA ILE A 443 -10.30 33.79 -18.04
C ILE A 443 -9.94 32.77 -19.10
N MET A 444 -10.94 32.20 -19.79
CA MET A 444 -10.75 31.26 -20.90
C MET A 444 -9.82 31.84 -21.98
N LYS A 445 -10.02 33.10 -22.39
CA LYS A 445 -9.17 33.78 -23.39
C LYS A 445 -7.70 33.96 -22.95
N ARG A 446 -7.40 33.95 -21.65
CA ARG A 446 -6.01 33.99 -21.12
C ARG A 446 -5.37 32.60 -21.11
N LEU A 447 -6.13 31.57 -20.75
CA LEU A 447 -5.68 30.17 -20.79
C LEU A 447 -5.42 29.73 -22.24
N ILE A 448 -6.37 29.99 -23.14
CA ILE A 448 -6.21 29.78 -24.59
C ILE A 448 -5.00 30.57 -25.11
N LYS A 449 -4.81 31.85 -24.76
CA LYS A 449 -3.62 32.60 -25.24
C LYS A 449 -2.29 32.00 -24.77
N ARG A 450 -2.21 31.41 -23.57
CA ARG A 450 -0.99 30.69 -23.12
C ARG A 450 -0.81 29.34 -23.82
N TYR A 451 -1.89 28.59 -24.04
CA TYR A 451 -1.85 27.33 -24.77
C TYR A 451 -1.45 27.54 -26.23
N VAL A 452 -2.07 28.50 -26.92
CA VAL A 452 -1.76 28.88 -28.31
C VAL A 452 -0.33 29.41 -28.44
N LEU A 453 0.14 30.28 -27.54
CA LEU A 453 1.55 30.74 -27.60
C LEU A 453 2.56 29.60 -27.44
N LYS A 454 2.27 28.60 -26.59
CA LYS A 454 3.14 27.41 -26.52
C LYS A 454 3.01 26.56 -27.79
N ALA A 455 1.79 26.28 -28.24
CA ALA A 455 1.56 25.50 -29.46
C ALA A 455 2.14 26.18 -30.72
N GLN A 456 2.26 27.52 -30.76
CA GLN A 456 2.95 28.24 -31.83
C GLN A 456 4.46 27.99 -31.80
N VAL A 457 5.11 28.09 -30.63
CA VAL A 457 6.55 27.78 -30.50
C VAL A 457 6.83 26.31 -30.79
N ASP A 458 5.97 25.40 -30.33
CA ASP A 458 6.10 23.98 -30.65
C ASP A 458 5.90 23.73 -32.17
N ARG A 459 4.98 24.46 -32.84
CA ARG A 459 4.70 24.35 -34.30
C ARG A 459 5.72 25.05 -35.20
N GLU A 460 6.38 26.11 -34.73
CA GLU A 460 7.54 26.76 -35.37
C GLU A 460 8.74 25.78 -35.53
N ASN A 461 8.73 24.64 -34.84
CA ASN A 461 9.73 23.58 -34.97
C ASN A 461 9.26 22.36 -35.81
N ASP A 462 7.96 22.22 -36.08
CA ASP A 462 7.35 21.03 -36.71
C ASP A 462 6.76 21.27 -38.11
N GLU A 463 6.54 22.53 -38.54
CA GLU A 463 6.04 22.87 -39.88
C GLU A 463 6.99 23.84 -40.61
N VAL A 464 7.83 23.31 -41.53
CA VAL A 464 8.59 24.14 -42.49
C VAL A 464 7.62 25.01 -43.28
N ASN A 465 7.86 26.31 -43.29
CA ASN A 465 6.79 27.26 -43.54
C ASN A 465 6.47 27.41 -45.04
N GLU A 466 5.19 27.30 -45.41
CA GLU A 466 4.68 27.68 -46.73
C GLU A 466 5.00 29.15 -47.10
N GLY A 467 5.32 29.99 -46.11
CA GLY A 467 5.93 31.32 -46.28
C GLY A 467 7.37 31.27 -46.78
N GLU A 468 8.27 30.53 -46.11
CA GLU A 468 9.67 30.36 -46.53
C GLU A 468 9.76 29.74 -47.93
N LEU A 469 8.91 28.77 -48.24
CA LEU A 469 8.83 28.17 -49.58
C LEU A 469 8.38 29.19 -50.66
N LYS A 470 7.60 30.21 -50.29
CA LYS A 470 7.20 31.31 -51.20
C LYS A 470 8.26 32.39 -51.30
N GLU A 471 8.98 32.67 -50.22
CA GLU A 471 10.13 33.58 -50.19
C GLU A 471 11.25 33.04 -51.08
N ILE A 472 11.67 31.79 -50.88
CA ILE A 472 12.63 31.08 -51.76
C ILE A 472 12.14 31.05 -53.22
N LYS A 473 10.84 30.84 -53.47
CA LYS A 473 10.27 30.86 -54.82
C LYS A 473 10.27 32.27 -55.43
N GLN A 474 10.12 33.32 -54.63
CA GLN A 474 10.19 34.71 -55.06
C GLN A 474 11.63 35.11 -55.37
N ASP A 475 12.60 34.68 -54.56
CA ASP A 475 14.03 34.89 -54.81
C ASP A 475 14.50 34.19 -56.10
N ILE A 476 14.13 32.92 -56.29
CA ILE A 476 14.37 32.18 -57.54
C ILE A 476 13.71 32.88 -58.74
N SER A 477 12.55 33.51 -58.54
CA SER A 477 11.88 34.28 -59.59
C SER A 477 12.62 35.59 -59.89
N SER A 478 13.09 36.31 -58.87
CA SER A 478 13.89 37.55 -59.01
C SER A 478 15.20 37.29 -59.74
N LEU A 479 15.97 36.30 -59.28
CA LEU A 479 17.24 35.87 -59.87
C LEU A 479 17.07 35.44 -61.34
N ARG A 480 15.93 34.81 -61.68
CA ARG A 480 15.59 34.48 -63.07
C ARG A 480 15.36 35.71 -63.93
N TYR A 481 14.84 36.81 -63.40
CA TYR A 481 14.68 38.05 -64.16
C TYR A 481 16.02 38.80 -64.31
N GLU A 482 16.83 38.89 -63.26
CA GLU A 482 18.20 39.45 -63.37
C GLU A 482 19.04 38.74 -64.44
N LEU A 483 19.10 37.40 -64.40
CA LEU A 483 19.85 36.60 -65.39
C LEU A 483 19.27 36.67 -66.81
N LEU A 484 17.98 36.99 -66.96
CA LEU A 484 17.37 37.24 -68.27
C LEU A 484 17.69 38.65 -68.79
N GLU A 485 17.79 39.63 -67.90
CA GLU A 485 18.11 41.01 -68.23
C GLU A 485 19.61 41.19 -68.56
N GLU A 486 20.52 40.61 -67.76
CA GLU A 486 21.95 40.50 -68.11
C GLU A 486 22.14 39.83 -69.48
N LYS A 487 21.45 38.71 -69.72
CA LYS A 487 21.51 38.02 -71.02
C LYS A 487 20.95 38.89 -72.14
N SER A 488 19.84 39.59 -71.92
CA SER A 488 19.24 40.49 -72.90
C SER A 488 20.21 41.62 -73.27
N GLN A 489 20.83 42.24 -72.27
CA GLN A 489 21.81 43.31 -72.43
C GLN A 489 23.05 42.82 -73.20
N ALA A 490 23.63 41.68 -72.82
CA ALA A 490 24.75 41.06 -73.55
C ALA A 490 24.37 40.65 -75.00
N THR A 491 23.10 40.29 -75.25
CA THR A 491 22.62 40.01 -76.61
C THR A 491 22.41 41.29 -77.42
N GLY A 492 22.03 42.40 -76.77
CA GLY A 492 21.97 43.74 -77.35
C GLY A 492 23.35 44.26 -77.74
N GLU A 493 24.34 44.19 -76.83
CA GLU A 493 25.73 44.53 -77.12
C GLU A 493 26.30 43.68 -78.28
N LEU A 494 25.99 42.38 -78.31
CA LEU A 494 26.36 41.52 -79.43
C LEU A 494 25.69 41.93 -80.75
N ALA A 495 24.41 42.34 -80.71
CA ALA A 495 23.69 42.84 -81.88
C ALA A 495 24.28 44.17 -82.39
N ASP A 496 24.63 45.10 -81.50
CA ASP A 496 25.30 46.36 -81.86
C ASP A 496 26.71 46.12 -82.42
N LEU A 497 27.47 45.16 -81.89
CA LEU A 497 28.76 44.76 -82.44
C LEU A 497 28.61 44.13 -83.85
N ILE A 498 27.57 43.32 -84.08
CA ILE A 498 27.23 42.78 -85.40
C ILE A 498 26.78 43.90 -86.35
N GLN A 499 26.00 44.87 -85.89
CA GLN A 499 25.57 46.03 -86.66
C GLN A 499 26.78 46.89 -87.07
N GLN A 500 27.70 47.18 -86.15
CA GLN A 500 28.95 47.90 -86.43
C GLN A 500 29.88 47.14 -87.39
N LEU A 501 29.98 45.82 -87.26
CA LEU A 501 30.70 44.96 -88.22
C LEU A 501 30.06 45.00 -89.60
N SER A 502 28.74 44.86 -89.68
CA SER A 502 27.95 44.93 -90.91
C SER A 502 28.14 46.28 -91.60
N GLU A 503 28.07 47.39 -90.86
CA GLU A 503 28.39 48.72 -91.40
C GLU A 503 29.85 48.83 -91.87
N LYS A 504 30.82 48.27 -91.15
CA LYS A 504 32.24 48.26 -91.58
C LYS A 504 32.41 47.50 -92.90
N PHE A 505 31.78 46.34 -93.03
CA PHE A 505 31.81 45.53 -94.25
C PHE A 505 31.06 46.22 -95.40
N GLY A 506 29.87 46.78 -95.16
CA GLY A 506 29.12 47.55 -96.16
C GLY A 506 29.86 48.81 -96.63
N LYS A 507 30.54 49.52 -95.72
CA LYS A 507 31.39 50.68 -96.04
C LYS A 507 32.64 50.28 -96.84
N ASN A 508 33.22 49.10 -96.60
CA ASN A 508 34.30 48.55 -97.44
C ASN A 508 33.77 48.10 -98.81
N LEU A 509 32.67 47.34 -98.88
CA LEU A 509 32.04 46.90 -100.14
C LEU A 509 31.64 48.08 -101.04
N ASN A 510 31.11 49.17 -100.47
CA ASN A 510 30.86 50.40 -101.23
C ASN A 510 32.17 51.08 -101.69
N LYS A 511 33.25 51.01 -100.90
CA LYS A 511 34.56 51.55 -101.28
C LYS A 511 35.20 50.78 -102.44
N ASP A 512 34.98 49.48 -102.49
CA ASP A 512 35.42 48.62 -103.60
C ASP A 512 34.50 48.75 -104.82
N HIS A 513 33.17 48.88 -104.65
CA HIS A 513 32.27 49.24 -105.75
C HIS A 513 32.56 50.63 -106.34
N LEU A 514 32.91 51.63 -105.52
CA LEU A 514 33.37 52.94 -106.01
C LEU A 514 34.76 52.87 -106.69
N ARG A 515 35.58 51.84 -106.42
CA ARG A 515 36.79 51.57 -107.20
C ARG A 515 36.46 50.92 -108.54
N VAL A 516 35.53 49.97 -108.59
CA VAL A 516 35.09 49.29 -109.83
C VAL A 516 34.38 50.28 -110.77
N ASN A 517 33.43 51.07 -110.28
CA ASN A 517 32.69 52.02 -111.13
C ASN A 517 33.52 53.26 -111.53
N LYS A 518 34.64 53.57 -110.86
CA LYS A 518 35.60 54.59 -111.33
C LYS A 518 36.59 54.06 -112.37
N GLY A 519 36.48 52.80 -112.79
CA GLY A 519 37.30 52.19 -113.84
C GLY A 519 36.53 51.89 -115.13
N LYS A 520 35.42 52.60 -115.42
CA LYS A 520 34.56 52.29 -116.57
C LYS A 520 33.99 53.48 -117.36
N ASP A 521 34.43 54.69 -117.05
CA ASP A 521 34.24 55.90 -117.85
C ASP A 521 35.62 56.50 -118.19
N ILE A 522 36.34 55.83 -119.10
CA ILE A 522 37.48 56.26 -119.95
C ILE A 522 37.75 55.13 -120.96
#